data_AF-A0A644YJ86-F1
#
_entry.id   AF-A0A644YJ86-F1
#
_cell.length_a   1.000
_cell.length_b   1.000
_cell.length_c   1.000
_cell.angle_alpha   90.00
_cell.angle_beta   90.00
_cell.angle_gamma   90.00
#
_symmetry.space_group_name_H-M   'P 1'
#
loop_
_entity.id
_entity.type
_entity.pdbx_description
1 polymer ?
#
loop_
_entity_poly.entity_id
_entity_poly.type
_entity_poly.pdbx_seq_one_letter_code
_entity_poly.pdbx_strand_id
1 'polypeptide(L)'
;MDYVYFTDDQKQRANSVDLVDFLERQGEKLVRSGHEWRWKRYDSVTVRGNEWFRHSRKEGGHAIDFVQEFYDMSFPEAVRWLLGGESGVEWNQTDKSAPTPKKEFALPEQNPDMRRVFAYLIKQRFIDHEVLSRFAHEKLIYEDKQYHNAVFVGLDENEIARHAHKRGTYTQGEPYKGNVEGSDPRYSFHWIGKNDRLYVFEAPVDMLSFITLHPKDWMNHSYVTLDGVSEHAMLRQLELHPNLQKVILGLDHDEAGIEANGRLRDILAERGYTDTEVLQSVRKDWNEDVKALHGITTIPASEHPKLELLPKVCYELSGLCEALASQKDIRAFLTNCAQKLEMAVVSGKAAPENTGIAVDSLECMAAGSLLLLKDLCRQMERPVTAEQLVCRLRSEYKPHEDRGWLRSRMEDIRRDLADIGRQIDTPGIRSEDDMKQLCRSYLSLALDCVKARMFMELESPELIPEQEQAVNFTMSM
;
A
#
# COMPACT_ATOMS: atom_id res chain seq x y z
N MET A 1 12.59 -9.33 -32.41
CA MET A 1 12.59 -7.90 -32.07
C MET A 1 14.03 -7.51 -31.78
N ASP A 2 14.55 -6.50 -32.46
CA ASP A 2 15.90 -5.98 -32.22
C ASP A 2 15.96 -5.34 -30.82
N TYR A 3 16.94 -5.76 -30.03
CA TYR A 3 17.13 -5.25 -28.67
C TYR A 3 17.67 -3.81 -28.75
N VAL A 4 16.82 -2.82 -28.47
CA VAL A 4 17.22 -1.41 -28.47
C VAL A 4 17.96 -1.12 -27.17
N TYR A 5 19.28 -1.02 -27.28
CA TYR A 5 20.14 -0.70 -26.14
C TYR A 5 20.15 0.81 -25.89
N PHE A 6 19.72 1.22 -24.70
CA PHE A 6 19.90 2.59 -24.20
C PHE A 6 21.02 2.62 -23.17
N THR A 7 21.87 3.65 -23.24
CA THR A 7 22.89 3.89 -22.21
C THR A 7 22.24 4.31 -20.90
N ASP A 8 22.94 4.12 -19.78
CA ASP A 8 22.40 4.55 -18.48
C ASP A 8 22.22 6.07 -18.40
N ASP A 9 23.07 6.83 -19.10
CA ASP A 9 22.90 8.28 -19.27
C ASP A 9 21.60 8.64 -20.00
N GLN A 10 21.24 7.87 -21.05
CA GLN A 10 19.99 8.07 -21.77
C GLN A 10 18.77 7.78 -20.89
N LYS A 11 18.82 6.69 -20.11
CA LYS A 11 17.76 6.36 -19.14
C LYS A 11 17.65 7.42 -18.06
N GLN A 12 18.77 7.89 -17.53
CA GLN A 12 18.80 8.93 -16.50
C GLN A 12 18.22 10.25 -17.03
N ARG A 13 18.58 10.67 -18.24
CA ARG A 13 18.01 11.86 -18.89
C ARG A 13 16.51 11.71 -19.12
N ALA A 14 16.07 10.59 -19.67
CA ALA A 14 14.64 10.34 -19.86
C ALA A 14 13.87 10.39 -18.52
N ASN A 15 14.43 9.78 -17.45
CA ASN A 15 13.84 9.85 -16.12
C ASN A 15 13.92 11.22 -15.44
N SER A 16 14.75 12.14 -15.93
CA SER A 16 14.89 13.49 -15.38
C SER A 16 13.97 14.51 -16.06
N VAL A 17 13.14 14.08 -17.02
CA VAL A 17 12.12 14.95 -17.63
C VAL A 17 11.14 15.45 -16.56
N ASP A 18 10.92 16.76 -16.53
CA ASP A 18 9.94 17.39 -15.64
C ASP A 18 8.52 17.02 -16.10
N LEU A 19 7.81 16.25 -15.28
CA LEU A 19 6.45 15.80 -15.56
C LEU A 19 5.44 16.94 -15.55
N VAL A 20 5.73 18.06 -14.87
CA VAL A 20 4.88 19.25 -14.91
C VAL A 20 4.90 19.86 -16.31
N ASP A 21 6.10 20.16 -16.83
CA ASP A 21 6.30 20.68 -18.19
C ASP A 21 5.76 19.71 -19.26
N PHE A 22 6.06 18.42 -19.09
CA PHE A 22 5.58 17.37 -19.98
C PHE A 22 4.04 17.38 -20.08
N LEU A 23 3.34 17.32 -18.94
CA LEU A 23 1.88 17.29 -18.89
C LEU A 23 1.24 18.57 -19.45
N GLU A 24 1.77 19.73 -19.08
CA GLU A 24 1.27 21.02 -19.60
C GLU A 24 1.39 21.09 -21.13
N ARG A 25 2.50 20.60 -21.71
CA ARG A 25 2.68 20.52 -23.16
C ARG A 25 1.79 19.49 -23.85
N GLN A 26 1.32 18.47 -23.12
CA GLN A 26 0.26 17.56 -23.60
C GLN A 26 -1.16 18.16 -23.47
N GLY A 27 -1.29 19.41 -23.01
CA GLY A 27 -2.58 20.07 -22.83
C GLY A 27 -3.31 19.66 -21.55
N GLU A 28 -2.63 18.98 -20.64
CA GLU A 28 -3.18 18.56 -19.36
C GLU A 28 -3.28 19.72 -18.36
N LYS A 29 -4.18 19.59 -17.39
CA LYS A 29 -4.39 20.59 -16.35
C LYS A 29 -3.89 20.08 -15.00
N LEU A 30 -3.05 20.87 -14.35
CA LEU A 30 -2.54 20.61 -13.01
C LEU A 30 -3.12 21.60 -11.98
N VAL A 31 -3.29 21.16 -10.73
CA VAL A 31 -3.73 21.99 -9.59
C VAL A 31 -2.72 21.88 -8.47
N ARG A 32 -2.38 23.00 -7.82
CA ARG A 32 -1.43 22.98 -6.71
C ARG A 32 -1.97 22.15 -5.54
N SER A 33 -1.15 21.23 -5.01
CA SER A 33 -1.44 20.43 -3.83
C SER A 33 -0.23 20.40 -2.89
N GLY A 34 -0.17 21.34 -1.96
CA GLY A 34 1.00 21.52 -1.10
C GLY A 34 2.27 21.84 -1.91
N HIS A 35 3.28 20.97 -1.82
CA HIS A 35 4.53 21.09 -2.58
C HIS A 35 4.47 20.45 -3.98
N GLU A 36 3.42 19.71 -4.27
CA GLU A 36 3.23 18.91 -5.48
C GLU A 36 2.14 19.52 -6.38
N TRP A 37 1.95 18.92 -7.54
CA TRP A 37 0.89 19.24 -8.49
C TRP A 37 -0.02 18.03 -8.66
N ARG A 38 -1.32 18.20 -8.43
CA ARG A 38 -2.33 17.17 -8.69
C ARG A 38 -2.79 17.26 -10.13
N TRP A 39 -2.81 16.13 -10.83
CA TRP A 39 -3.29 16.05 -12.20
C TRP A 39 -4.82 16.01 -12.24
N LYS A 40 -5.47 16.92 -12.97
CA LYS A 40 -6.95 16.98 -13.00
C LYS A 40 -7.60 15.78 -13.66
N ARG A 41 -6.94 15.18 -14.66
CA ARG A 41 -7.47 14.02 -15.37
C ARG A 41 -7.50 12.79 -14.46
N TYR A 42 -6.48 12.65 -13.61
CA TYR A 42 -6.34 11.59 -12.63
C TYR A 42 -6.13 12.24 -11.25
N ASP A 43 -7.23 12.54 -10.55
CA ASP A 43 -7.20 13.31 -9.29
C ASP A 43 -6.42 12.62 -8.16
N SER A 44 -6.28 11.30 -8.24
CA SER A 44 -5.44 10.49 -7.37
C SER A 44 -3.94 10.60 -7.65
N VAL A 45 -3.53 11.23 -8.76
CA VAL A 45 -2.12 11.34 -9.19
C VAL A 45 -1.56 12.72 -8.87
N THR A 46 -0.45 12.74 -8.14
CA THR A 46 0.38 13.92 -7.95
C THR A 46 1.72 13.78 -8.67
N VAL A 47 2.27 14.91 -9.11
CA VAL A 47 3.58 15.02 -9.74
C VAL A 47 4.42 16.09 -9.05
N ARG A 48 5.71 15.83 -8.94
CA ARG A 48 6.70 16.73 -8.37
C ARG A 48 7.99 16.64 -9.16
N GLY A 49 8.23 17.60 -10.05
CA GLY A 49 9.36 17.53 -10.96
C GLY A 49 9.23 16.29 -11.84
N ASN A 50 10.21 15.41 -11.81
CA ASN A 50 10.23 14.17 -12.58
C ASN A 50 9.63 12.95 -11.85
N GLU A 51 9.12 13.15 -10.64
CA GLU A 51 8.49 12.10 -9.82
C GLU A 51 6.97 12.20 -9.89
N TRP A 52 6.30 11.06 -9.79
CA TRP A 52 4.85 11.00 -9.66
C TRP A 52 4.43 9.96 -8.64
N PHE A 53 3.24 10.14 -8.08
CA PHE A 53 2.63 9.21 -7.14
C PHE A 53 1.11 9.16 -7.32
N ARG A 54 0.55 7.96 -7.48
CA ARG A 54 -0.89 7.69 -7.48
C ARG A 54 -1.32 7.25 -6.08
N HIS A 55 -1.99 8.13 -5.36
CA HIS A 55 -2.43 7.92 -3.98
C HIS A 55 -3.42 6.76 -3.83
N SER A 56 -4.31 6.56 -4.80
CA SER A 56 -5.31 5.48 -4.75
C SER A 56 -4.69 4.08 -4.75
N ARG A 57 -3.48 3.94 -5.32
CA ARG A 57 -2.77 2.64 -5.43
C ARG A 57 -1.44 2.61 -4.67
N LYS A 58 -1.04 3.73 -4.07
CA LYS A 58 0.26 3.93 -3.40
C LYS A 58 1.46 3.56 -4.29
N GLU A 59 1.36 3.87 -5.57
CA GLU A 59 2.37 3.57 -6.58
C GLU A 59 2.97 4.87 -7.11
N GLY A 60 4.23 4.83 -7.52
CA GLY A 60 4.90 5.99 -8.07
C GLY A 60 6.17 5.58 -8.79
N GLY A 61 6.79 6.56 -9.44
CA GLY A 61 8.01 6.34 -10.20
C GLY A 61 8.54 7.63 -10.79
N HIS A 62 9.39 7.48 -11.80
CA HIS A 62 9.94 8.61 -12.53
C HIS A 62 9.24 8.78 -13.88
N ALA A 63 9.76 9.71 -14.69
CA ALA A 63 9.14 10.08 -15.96
C ALA A 63 8.98 8.91 -16.95
N ILE A 64 9.93 7.95 -17.00
CA ILE A 64 9.76 6.76 -17.84
C ILE A 64 8.55 5.97 -17.37
N ASP A 65 8.51 5.58 -16.10
CA ASP A 65 7.41 4.79 -15.55
C ASP A 65 6.05 5.49 -15.75
N PHE A 66 6.05 6.82 -15.64
CA PHE A 66 4.87 7.64 -15.88
C PHE A 66 4.32 7.47 -17.30
N VAL A 67 5.15 7.65 -18.33
CA VAL A 67 4.66 7.55 -19.72
C VAL A 67 4.38 6.10 -20.12
N GLN A 68 5.08 5.12 -19.52
CA GLN A 68 4.72 3.72 -19.71
C GLN A 68 3.31 3.44 -19.22
N GLU A 69 2.97 3.96 -18.05
CA GLU A 69 1.69 3.70 -17.41
C GLU A 69 0.56 4.46 -18.09
N PHE A 70 0.64 5.79 -18.08
CA PHE A 70 -0.48 6.66 -18.48
C PHE A 70 -0.59 6.87 -19.99
N TYR A 71 0.46 6.57 -20.75
CA TYR A 71 0.47 6.69 -22.22
C TYR A 71 0.67 5.36 -22.94
N ASP A 72 0.62 4.23 -22.21
CA ASP A 72 0.66 2.87 -22.74
C ASP A 72 1.88 2.56 -23.61
N MET A 73 3.05 3.06 -23.20
CA MET A 73 4.28 2.91 -23.95
C MET A 73 5.15 1.75 -23.44
N SER A 74 5.73 1.00 -24.37
CA SER A 74 6.83 0.08 -24.01
C SER A 74 8.05 0.87 -23.52
N PHE A 75 8.97 0.20 -22.81
CA PHE A 75 10.14 0.88 -22.26
C PHE A 75 10.97 1.58 -23.35
N PRO A 76 11.23 0.96 -24.52
CA PRO A 76 11.94 1.64 -25.59
C PRO A 76 11.20 2.83 -26.20
N GLU A 77 9.87 2.77 -26.29
CA GLU A 77 9.05 3.88 -26.79
C GLU A 77 9.07 5.05 -25.81
N ALA A 78 8.87 4.77 -24.52
CA ALA A 78 8.94 5.73 -23.44
C ALA A 78 10.27 6.47 -23.42
N VAL A 79 11.39 5.75 -23.44
CA VAL A 79 12.73 6.36 -23.44
C VAL A 79 12.96 7.18 -24.70
N ARG A 80 12.57 6.69 -25.88
CA ARG A 80 12.71 7.48 -27.12
C ARG A 80 11.89 8.77 -27.06
N TRP A 81 10.66 8.71 -26.58
CA TRP A 81 9.77 9.87 -26.55
C TRP A 81 10.25 10.95 -25.55
N LEU A 82 10.67 10.52 -24.36
CA LEU A 82 11.24 11.40 -23.33
C LEU A 82 12.62 11.95 -23.70
N LEU A 83 13.29 11.36 -24.69
CA LEU A 83 14.51 11.91 -25.29
C LEU A 83 14.24 12.79 -26.53
N GLY A 84 12.97 13.06 -26.84
CA GLY A 84 12.54 13.95 -27.92
C GLY A 84 12.07 13.26 -29.20
N GLY A 85 12.21 11.92 -29.29
CA GLY A 85 11.74 11.11 -30.42
C GLY A 85 12.28 11.56 -31.79
N GLU A 86 11.50 11.30 -32.84
CA GLU A 86 11.76 11.81 -34.20
C GLU A 86 11.43 13.31 -34.33
N SER A 87 10.60 13.83 -33.41
CA SER A 87 10.11 15.20 -33.39
C SER A 87 11.13 16.23 -32.89
N GLY A 88 12.23 15.76 -32.26
CA GLY A 88 13.30 16.62 -31.73
C GLY A 88 12.89 17.52 -30.56
N VAL A 89 11.84 17.15 -29.82
CA VAL A 89 11.33 17.97 -28.71
C VAL A 89 12.29 17.92 -27.52
N GLU A 90 12.75 19.08 -27.06
CA GLU A 90 13.52 19.20 -25.82
C GLU A 90 12.58 19.48 -24.64
N TRP A 91 12.51 18.50 -23.72
CA TRP A 91 11.78 18.61 -22.46
C TRP A 91 12.61 19.32 -21.40
N ASN A 92 11.95 20.09 -20.53
CA ASN A 92 12.62 20.60 -19.34
C ASN A 92 13.12 19.43 -18.50
N GLN A 93 14.34 19.57 -18.01
CA GLN A 93 14.94 18.59 -17.10
C GLN A 93 14.81 19.12 -15.67
N THR A 94 14.50 18.25 -14.73
CA THR A 94 14.72 18.58 -13.33
C THR A 94 16.22 18.65 -13.09
N ASP A 95 16.71 19.84 -12.73
CA ASP A 95 18.07 19.94 -12.21
C ASP A 95 18.18 19.03 -10.98
N LYS A 96 19.33 18.37 -10.82
CA LYS A 96 19.74 17.79 -9.55
C LYS A 96 20.02 18.92 -8.54
N SER A 97 19.05 19.79 -8.30
CA SER A 97 19.05 20.65 -7.13
C SER A 97 19.19 19.71 -5.94
N ALA A 98 20.24 19.91 -5.15
CA ALA A 98 20.34 19.25 -3.85
C ALA A 98 18.98 19.37 -3.13
N PRO A 99 18.53 18.34 -2.41
CA PRO A 99 17.31 18.43 -1.62
C PRO A 99 17.34 19.74 -0.86
N THR A 100 16.26 20.52 -0.92
CA THR A 100 16.15 21.76 -0.16
C THR A 100 16.58 21.46 1.28
N PRO A 101 17.48 22.25 1.89
CA PRO A 101 17.99 21.95 3.22
C PRO A 101 16.81 21.71 4.15
N LYS A 102 16.82 20.58 4.89
CA LYS A 102 15.77 20.30 5.87
C LYS A 102 15.74 21.48 6.85
N LYS A 103 14.61 22.18 6.92
CA LYS A 103 14.43 23.21 7.94
C LYS A 103 14.55 22.56 9.32
N GLU A 104 15.17 23.28 10.24
CA GLU A 104 15.23 22.87 11.63
C GLU A 104 13.81 22.79 12.21
N PHE A 105 13.55 21.73 12.98
CA PHE A 105 12.28 21.55 13.67
C PHE A 105 12.09 22.63 14.73
N ALA A 106 10.92 23.27 14.70
CA ALA A 106 10.49 24.19 15.74
C ALA A 106 9.00 24.01 16.01
N LEU A 107 8.62 23.96 17.29
CA LEU A 107 7.22 23.92 17.68
C LEU A 107 6.50 25.22 17.27
N PRO A 108 5.25 25.13 16.76
CA PRO A 108 4.40 26.30 16.58
C PRO A 108 4.22 27.09 17.88
N GLU A 109 4.12 28.41 17.78
CA GLU A 109 3.88 29.26 18.95
C GLU A 109 2.56 28.85 19.64
N GLN A 110 2.61 28.64 20.95
CA GLN A 110 1.47 28.23 21.75
C GLN A 110 0.50 29.41 21.97
N ASN A 111 -0.79 29.15 21.80
CA ASN A 111 -1.85 30.08 22.15
C ASN A 111 -1.96 30.18 23.70
N PRO A 112 -2.27 31.37 24.27
CA PRO A 112 -2.37 31.53 25.73
C PRO A 112 -3.45 30.67 26.41
N ASP A 113 -4.46 30.22 25.65
CA ASP A 113 -5.48 29.30 26.11
C ASP A 113 -5.73 28.17 25.09
N MET A 114 -6.48 27.14 25.48
CA MET A 114 -6.78 25.99 24.63
C MET A 114 -8.29 25.88 24.31
N ARG A 115 -9.02 26.99 24.34
CA ARG A 115 -10.50 26.96 24.29
C ARG A 115 -11.03 26.30 23.03
N ARG A 116 -10.42 26.55 21.86
CA ARG A 116 -10.90 26.00 20.59
C ARG A 116 -10.52 24.53 20.46
N VAL A 117 -9.31 24.16 20.87
CA VAL A 117 -8.87 22.77 20.88
C VAL A 117 -9.72 21.92 21.81
N PHE A 118 -10.00 22.38 23.03
CA PHE A 118 -10.89 21.67 23.95
C PHE A 118 -12.31 21.57 23.40
N ALA A 119 -12.86 22.67 22.86
CA ALA A 119 -14.19 22.62 22.25
C ALA A 119 -14.25 21.63 21.09
N TYR A 120 -13.25 21.63 20.20
CA TYR A 120 -13.18 20.72 19.06
C TYR A 120 -13.05 19.26 19.52
N LEU A 121 -12.04 18.94 20.33
CA LEU A 121 -11.76 17.55 20.72
C LEU A 121 -12.87 16.96 21.60
N ILE A 122 -13.48 17.74 22.49
CA ILE A 122 -14.55 17.24 23.36
C ILE A 122 -15.91 17.25 22.66
N LYS A 123 -16.28 18.33 21.95
CA LYS A 123 -17.65 18.49 21.43
C LYS A 123 -17.86 17.89 20.05
N GLN A 124 -16.80 17.78 19.24
CA GLN A 124 -16.90 17.25 17.88
C GLN A 124 -16.23 15.89 17.73
N ARG A 125 -15.14 15.67 18.48
CA ARG A 125 -14.43 14.39 18.50
C ARG A 125 -14.80 13.52 19.70
N PHE A 126 -15.60 14.03 20.63
CA PHE A 126 -16.12 13.28 21.78
C PHE A 126 -15.03 12.64 22.65
N ILE A 127 -13.83 13.21 22.64
CA ILE A 127 -12.74 12.76 23.50
C ILE A 127 -13.11 13.08 24.95
N ASP A 128 -12.87 12.11 25.84
CA ASP A 128 -13.11 12.30 27.26
C ASP A 128 -12.31 13.48 27.81
N HIS A 129 -12.96 14.25 28.69
CA HIS A 129 -12.39 15.47 29.24
C HIS A 129 -11.14 15.18 30.11
N GLU A 130 -11.16 14.13 30.94
CA GLU A 130 -10.05 13.80 31.82
C GLU A 130 -8.85 13.31 31.01
N VAL A 131 -9.10 12.50 29.98
CA VAL A 131 -8.07 12.06 29.01
C VAL A 131 -7.41 13.27 28.37
N LEU A 132 -8.18 14.17 27.74
CA LEU A 132 -7.62 15.35 27.08
C LEU A 132 -6.87 16.27 28.07
N SER A 133 -7.43 16.48 29.25
CA SER A 133 -6.82 17.31 30.29
C SER A 133 -5.47 16.75 30.73
N ARG A 134 -5.34 15.42 30.80
CA ARG A 134 -4.07 14.77 31.15
C ARG A 134 -2.98 15.07 30.13
N PHE A 135 -3.26 14.89 28.84
CA PHE A 135 -2.29 15.17 27.77
C PHE A 135 -1.94 16.66 27.65
N ALA A 136 -2.91 17.55 27.89
CA ALA A 136 -2.66 18.99 27.94
C ALA A 136 -1.76 19.38 29.13
N HIS A 137 -1.98 18.78 30.30
CA HIS A 137 -1.17 19.02 31.50
C HIS A 137 0.31 18.62 31.28
N GLU A 138 0.53 17.48 30.61
CA GLU A 138 1.88 17.02 30.23
C GLU A 138 2.46 17.78 29.03
N LYS A 139 1.80 18.84 28.56
CA LYS A 139 2.21 19.67 27.41
C LYS A 139 2.38 18.91 26.10
N LEU A 140 1.75 17.74 26.00
CA LEU A 140 1.76 16.92 24.79
C LEU A 140 0.68 17.37 23.80
N ILE A 141 -0.35 18.08 24.26
CA ILE A 141 -1.36 18.69 23.40
C ILE A 141 -1.49 20.17 23.74
N TYR A 142 -1.47 21.03 22.72
CA TYR A 142 -1.74 22.45 22.89
C TYR A 142 -2.43 23.05 21.67
N GLU A 143 -2.92 24.29 21.81
CA GLU A 143 -3.50 25.07 20.72
C GLU A 143 -2.44 25.99 20.11
N ASP A 144 -2.22 25.92 18.79
CA ASP A 144 -1.30 26.88 18.14
C ASP A 144 -1.94 28.27 18.04
N LYS A 145 -1.12 29.31 18.15
CA LYS A 145 -1.57 30.70 18.20
C LYS A 145 -2.08 31.26 16.87
N GLN A 146 -1.51 30.81 15.75
CA GLN A 146 -1.75 31.45 14.45
C GLN A 146 -3.04 30.95 13.80
N TYR A 147 -3.30 29.65 13.90
CA TYR A 147 -4.38 28.96 13.19
C TYR A 147 -5.28 28.17 14.12
N HIS A 148 -4.99 28.15 15.43
CA HIS A 148 -5.79 27.44 16.43
C HIS A 148 -5.96 25.95 16.12
N ASN A 149 -4.97 25.32 15.49
CA ASN A 149 -4.93 23.87 15.34
C ASN A 149 -4.64 23.21 16.69
N ALA A 150 -5.14 22.00 16.87
CA ALA A 150 -4.63 21.09 17.89
C ALA A 150 -3.24 20.61 17.46
N VAL A 151 -2.23 20.89 18.28
CA VAL A 151 -0.87 20.43 18.10
C VAL A 151 -0.65 19.24 19.04
N PHE A 152 -0.22 18.12 18.48
CA PHE A 152 0.14 16.89 19.20
C PHE A 152 1.65 16.72 19.14
N VAL A 153 2.31 16.82 20.28
CA VAL A 153 3.77 16.89 20.41
C VAL A 153 4.33 15.51 20.71
N GLY A 154 5.41 15.15 20.04
CA GLY A 154 6.19 13.98 20.41
C GLY A 154 7.61 14.36 20.84
N LEU A 155 8.03 13.77 21.96
CA LEU A 155 9.26 14.08 22.67
C LEU A 155 10.31 12.99 22.42
N ASP A 156 11.60 13.32 22.50
CA ASP A 156 12.65 12.32 22.60
C ASP A 156 12.84 11.85 24.05
N GLU A 157 13.76 10.91 24.24
CA GLU A 157 14.11 10.35 25.55
C GLU A 157 14.63 11.38 26.57
N ASN A 158 14.97 12.59 26.12
CA ASN A 158 15.42 13.71 26.95
C ASN A 158 14.32 14.76 27.18
N GLU A 159 13.06 14.41 26.88
CA GLU A 159 11.89 15.29 26.97
C GLU A 159 11.96 16.50 26.01
N ILE A 160 12.77 16.43 24.95
CA ILE A 160 12.89 17.49 23.95
C ILE A 160 11.91 17.20 22.81
N ALA A 161 11.10 18.20 22.44
CA ALA A 161 10.21 18.06 21.30
C ALA A 161 11.00 17.82 20.00
N ARG A 162 10.66 16.73 19.30
CA ARG A 162 11.23 16.37 17.99
C ARG A 162 10.18 16.26 16.89
N HIS A 163 8.91 16.22 17.27
CA HIS A 163 7.80 16.05 16.36
C HIS A 163 6.60 16.88 16.79
N ALA A 164 5.83 17.38 15.82
CA ALA A 164 4.50 17.91 16.08
C ALA A 164 3.54 17.62 14.92
N HIS A 165 2.43 16.96 15.20
CA HIS A 165 1.31 16.80 14.27
C HIS A 165 0.26 17.88 14.52
N LYS A 166 -0.24 18.53 13.46
CA LYS A 166 -1.28 19.55 13.53
C LYS A 166 -2.60 19.05 12.97
N ARG A 167 -3.69 19.34 13.68
CA ARG A 167 -5.07 19.09 13.24
C ARG A 167 -5.91 20.35 13.34
N GLY A 168 -6.49 20.76 12.22
CA GLY A 168 -7.42 21.88 12.14
C GLY A 168 -8.65 21.68 13.03
N THR A 169 -9.06 22.76 13.70
CA THR A 169 -10.23 22.78 14.60
C THR A 169 -11.47 23.40 13.95
N TYR A 170 -11.33 23.94 12.73
CA TYR A 170 -12.43 24.52 11.98
C TYR A 170 -13.40 23.45 11.45
N THR A 171 -14.69 23.78 11.50
CA THR A 171 -15.80 22.90 11.04
C THR A 171 -16.25 23.17 9.62
N GLN A 172 -15.73 24.23 9.00
CA GLN A 172 -16.08 24.65 7.65
C GLN A 172 -14.86 24.44 6.74
N GLY A 173 -15.05 23.68 5.67
CA GLY A 173 -13.99 23.26 4.76
C GLY A 173 -13.21 22.04 5.26
N GLU A 174 -12.25 21.61 4.44
CA GLU A 174 -11.38 20.48 4.77
C GLU A 174 -10.43 20.85 5.92
N PRO A 175 -10.49 20.14 7.06
CA PRO A 175 -9.63 20.44 8.20
C PRO A 175 -8.19 20.04 7.88
N TYR A 176 -7.27 20.97 8.10
CA TYR A 176 -5.84 20.72 7.92
C TYR A 176 -5.35 19.52 8.76
N LYS A 177 -4.59 18.61 8.16
CA LYS A 177 -3.86 17.52 8.82
C LYS A 177 -2.43 17.55 8.29
N GLY A 178 -1.43 17.49 9.18
CA GLY A 178 -0.06 17.34 8.73
C GLY A 178 0.98 17.63 9.81
N ASN A 179 2.18 17.10 9.57
CA ASN A 179 3.31 17.30 10.46
C ASN A 179 3.93 18.69 10.26
N VAL A 180 4.47 19.24 11.34
CA VAL A 180 5.28 20.46 11.30
C VAL A 180 6.57 20.16 10.54
N GLU A 181 7.01 21.09 9.70
CA GLU A 181 8.23 20.95 8.91
C GLU A 181 9.44 20.69 9.82
N GLY A 182 10.34 19.80 9.39
CA GLY A 182 11.50 19.39 10.18
C GLY A 182 11.23 18.30 11.22
N SER A 183 9.96 17.92 11.45
CA SER A 183 9.62 16.87 12.43
C SER A 183 10.32 15.55 12.14
N ASP A 184 10.80 14.88 13.20
CA ASP A 184 11.35 13.54 13.13
C ASP A 184 10.24 12.49 13.31
N PRO A 185 9.89 11.71 12.27
CA PRO A 185 8.78 10.77 12.31
C PRO A 185 8.99 9.62 13.32
N ARG A 186 10.21 9.42 13.83
CA ARG A 186 10.50 8.42 14.88
C ARG A 186 9.94 8.81 16.25
N TYR A 187 9.65 10.10 16.45
CA TYR A 187 9.16 10.61 17.73
C TYR A 187 7.76 11.18 17.60
N SER A 188 6.90 10.60 16.75
CA SER A 188 5.48 10.99 16.66
C SER A 188 4.78 10.94 18.02
N PHE A 189 3.60 11.56 18.15
CA PHE A 189 2.84 11.67 19.40
C PHE A 189 2.64 10.30 20.08
N HIS A 190 2.99 10.22 21.36
CA HIS A 190 3.00 8.98 22.12
C HIS A 190 2.82 9.23 23.63
N TRP A 191 2.56 8.15 24.36
CA TRP A 191 2.49 8.07 25.81
C TRP A 191 3.16 6.79 26.27
N ILE A 192 4.09 6.84 27.23
CA ILE A 192 4.74 5.65 27.77
C ILE A 192 4.23 5.36 29.17
N GLY A 193 3.63 4.17 29.30
CA GLY A 193 3.15 3.64 30.57
C GLY A 193 4.19 2.78 31.27
N LYS A 194 3.71 1.93 32.19
CA LYS A 194 4.54 1.07 33.03
C LYS A 194 4.53 -0.40 32.63
N ASN A 195 3.53 -0.85 31.88
CA ASN A 195 3.41 -2.24 31.48
C ASN A 195 4.14 -2.56 30.17
N ASP A 196 3.95 -3.78 29.69
CA ASP A 196 4.62 -4.39 28.56
C ASP A 196 3.86 -4.24 27.23
N ARG A 197 2.80 -3.43 27.19
CA ARG A 197 1.91 -3.29 26.03
C ARG A 197 2.12 -1.97 25.30
N LEU A 198 2.30 -2.05 23.99
CA LEU A 198 2.30 -0.91 23.08
C LEU A 198 1.09 -0.96 22.16
N TYR A 199 0.21 0.04 22.26
CA TYR A 199 -0.89 0.24 21.34
C TYR A 199 -0.48 1.24 20.24
N VAL A 200 -0.75 0.90 18.97
CA VAL A 200 -0.28 1.65 17.80
C VAL A 200 -1.47 2.14 16.98
N PHE A 201 -1.54 3.44 16.68
CA PHE A 201 -2.65 4.07 15.96
C PHE A 201 -2.18 4.88 14.76
N GLU A 202 -3.05 5.08 13.77
CA GLU A 202 -2.74 5.90 12.60
C GLU A 202 -2.58 7.39 12.96
N ALA A 203 -3.45 7.93 13.82
CA ALA A 203 -3.40 9.34 14.19
C ALA A 203 -3.71 9.62 15.69
N PRO A 204 -3.33 10.81 16.19
CA PRO A 204 -3.59 11.22 17.57
C PRO A 204 -5.05 11.20 18.03
N VAL A 205 -5.99 11.56 17.15
CA VAL A 205 -7.41 11.56 17.50
C VAL A 205 -7.91 10.14 17.73
N ASP A 206 -7.42 9.16 16.97
CA ASP A 206 -7.83 7.76 17.10
C ASP A 206 -7.28 7.14 18.37
N MET A 207 -6.02 7.42 18.71
CA MET A 207 -5.42 7.04 19.99
C MET A 207 -6.23 7.55 21.19
N LEU A 208 -6.59 8.85 21.19
CA LEU A 208 -7.40 9.44 22.26
C LEU A 208 -8.83 8.87 22.29
N SER A 209 -9.38 8.54 21.12
CA SER A 209 -10.71 7.94 21.00
C SER A 209 -10.71 6.53 21.58
N PHE A 210 -9.68 5.72 21.28
CA PHE A 210 -9.49 4.41 21.87
C PHE A 210 -9.37 4.49 23.40
N ILE A 211 -8.57 5.41 23.93
CA ILE A 211 -8.45 5.62 25.38
C ILE A 211 -9.81 6.01 25.99
N THR A 212 -10.59 6.84 25.29
CA THR A 212 -11.94 7.24 25.71
C THR A 212 -12.90 6.03 25.78
N LEU A 213 -12.81 5.11 24.83
CA LEU A 213 -13.59 3.85 24.81
C LEU A 213 -13.12 2.85 25.87
N HIS A 214 -11.84 2.89 26.24
CA HIS A 214 -11.19 1.94 27.14
C HIS A 214 -10.45 2.65 28.30
N PRO A 215 -11.16 3.37 29.19
CA PRO A 215 -10.54 4.26 30.17
C PRO A 215 -9.85 3.51 31.34
N LYS A 216 -10.07 2.21 31.48
CA LYS A 216 -9.55 1.46 32.62
C LYS A 216 -8.02 1.35 32.55
N ASP A 217 -7.35 1.86 33.58
CA ASP A 217 -5.89 1.78 33.77
C ASP A 217 -5.07 2.26 32.57
N TRP A 218 -5.65 3.11 31.71
CA TRP A 218 -5.07 3.48 30.41
C TRP A 218 -3.65 4.04 30.55
N MET A 219 -3.40 4.88 31.57
CA MET A 219 -2.08 5.49 31.82
C MET A 219 -0.96 4.47 32.09
N ASN A 220 -1.29 3.22 32.47
CA ASN A 220 -0.29 2.18 32.66
C ASN A 220 0.15 1.54 31.34
N HIS A 221 -0.63 1.65 30.26
CA HIS A 221 -0.28 1.19 28.92
C HIS A 221 0.56 2.22 28.17
N SER A 222 1.27 1.75 27.13
CA SER A 222 1.98 2.64 26.21
C SER A 222 1.22 2.76 24.89
N TYR A 223 1.27 3.95 24.30
CA TYR A 223 0.55 4.31 23.08
C TYR A 223 1.48 5.08 22.15
N VAL A 224 1.39 4.83 20.85
CA VAL A 224 2.14 5.58 19.83
C VAL A 224 1.27 5.79 18.61
N THR A 225 1.42 6.96 17.99
CA THR A 225 0.79 7.26 16.69
C THR A 225 1.83 7.22 15.58
N LEU A 226 1.40 6.89 14.37
CA LEU A 226 2.27 6.77 13.20
C LEU A 226 2.22 8.00 12.28
N ASP A 227 1.26 8.92 12.52
CA ASP A 227 0.91 10.04 11.65
C ASP A 227 0.74 9.62 10.18
N GLY A 228 0.01 8.53 9.99
CA GLY A 228 -0.11 7.77 8.75
C GLY A 228 0.11 6.28 9.05
N VAL A 229 0.82 5.58 8.16
CA VAL A 229 1.01 4.12 8.28
C VAL A 229 2.47 3.70 8.45
N SER A 230 3.38 4.64 8.67
CA SER A 230 4.82 4.33 8.70
C SER A 230 5.28 3.76 10.04
N GLU A 231 6.20 2.80 10.00
CA GLU A 231 6.69 2.02 11.14
C GLU A 231 7.61 2.79 12.10
N HIS A 232 8.16 3.94 11.69
CA HIS A 232 9.27 4.62 12.37
C HIS A 232 9.01 4.86 13.86
N ALA A 233 7.84 5.43 14.21
CA ALA A 233 7.52 5.77 15.59
C ALA A 233 7.38 4.51 16.47
N MET A 234 6.62 3.51 16.00
CA MET A 234 6.46 2.24 16.70
C MET A 234 7.81 1.58 16.99
N LEU A 235 8.66 1.47 15.97
CA LEU A 235 9.96 0.83 16.12
C LEU A 235 10.89 1.59 17.05
N ARG A 236 10.82 2.93 17.05
CA ARG A 236 11.60 3.74 17.99
C ARG A 236 11.17 3.54 19.43
N GLN A 237 9.86 3.47 19.70
CA GLN A 237 9.36 3.21 21.04
C GLN A 237 9.76 1.81 21.53
N LEU A 238 9.72 0.80 20.66
CA LEU A 238 10.19 -0.55 21.00
C LEU A 238 11.70 -0.61 21.30
N GLU A 239 12.51 0.16 20.56
CA GLU A 239 13.95 0.28 20.81
C GLU A 239 14.26 0.96 22.15
N LEU A 240 13.55 2.05 22.46
CA LEU A 240 13.74 2.82 23.69
C LEU A 240 13.19 2.11 24.94
N HIS A 241 12.19 1.25 24.78
CA HIS A 241 11.49 0.58 25.88
C HIS A 241 11.49 -0.94 25.70
N PRO A 242 12.60 -1.64 26.04
CA PRO A 242 12.71 -3.10 25.91
C PRO A 242 11.69 -3.89 26.75
N ASN A 243 11.04 -3.26 27.73
CA ASN A 243 9.95 -3.87 28.49
C ASN A 243 8.67 -4.07 27.65
N LEU A 244 8.51 -3.36 26.54
CA LEU A 244 7.40 -3.56 25.62
C LEU A 244 7.61 -4.86 24.86
N GLN A 245 6.66 -5.78 25.00
CA GLN A 245 6.74 -7.13 24.42
C GLN A 245 5.49 -7.45 23.60
N LYS A 246 4.31 -6.99 24.06
CA LYS A 246 3.07 -7.15 23.33
C LYS A 246 2.76 -5.90 22.52
N VAL A 247 2.60 -6.06 21.20
CA VAL A 247 2.26 -4.95 20.28
C VAL A 247 0.84 -5.12 19.77
N ILE A 248 0.01 -4.11 19.95
CA ILE A 248 -1.39 -4.10 19.55
C ILE A 248 -1.57 -3.02 18.48
N LEU A 249 -1.89 -3.43 17.25
CA LEU A 249 -2.12 -2.53 16.14
C LEU A 249 -3.61 -2.19 16.04
N GLY A 250 -3.95 -0.90 16.05
CA GLY A 250 -5.30 -0.37 15.93
C GLY A 250 -5.38 0.71 14.85
N LEU A 251 -4.93 0.40 13.65
CA LEU A 251 -5.01 1.30 12.49
C LEU A 251 -6.45 1.35 11.93
N ASP A 252 -6.69 2.29 11.01
CA ASP A 252 -8.00 2.51 10.38
C ASP A 252 -8.55 1.23 9.74
N HIS A 253 -9.88 1.07 9.81
CA HIS A 253 -10.62 -0.01 9.16
C HIS A 253 -10.97 0.40 7.72
N ASP A 254 -9.91 0.56 6.92
CA ASP A 254 -9.95 0.75 5.49
C ASP A 254 -8.83 -0.03 4.79
N GLU A 255 -8.80 0.00 3.46
CA GLU A 255 -7.79 -0.70 2.66
C GLU A 255 -6.36 -0.36 3.11
N ALA A 256 -6.08 0.91 3.41
CA ALA A 256 -4.74 1.35 3.74
C ALA A 256 -4.30 0.89 5.13
N GLY A 257 -5.19 0.95 6.12
CA GLY A 257 -4.94 0.47 7.47
C GLY A 257 -4.83 -1.06 7.54
N ILE A 258 -5.65 -1.80 6.78
CA ILE A 258 -5.57 -3.27 6.68
C ILE A 258 -4.22 -3.73 6.10
N GLU A 259 -3.79 -3.14 4.99
CA GLU A 259 -2.46 -3.42 4.42
C GLU A 259 -1.32 -3.06 5.39
N ALA A 260 -1.45 -1.93 6.08
CA ALA A 260 -0.45 -1.47 7.03
C ALA A 260 -0.33 -2.43 8.22
N ASN A 261 -1.46 -2.92 8.76
CA ASN A 261 -1.46 -3.92 9.82
C ASN A 261 -0.68 -5.20 9.41
N GLY A 262 -0.90 -5.70 8.20
CA GLY A 262 -0.17 -6.86 7.66
C GLY A 262 1.34 -6.61 7.57
N ARG A 263 1.73 -5.49 6.94
CA ARG A 263 3.15 -5.11 6.78
C ARG A 263 3.86 -4.88 8.10
N LEU A 264 3.22 -4.19 9.05
CA LEU A 264 3.82 -3.92 10.37
C LEU A 264 4.00 -5.21 11.17
N ARG A 265 3.08 -6.18 11.06
CA ARG A 265 3.25 -7.50 11.68
C ARG A 265 4.45 -8.26 11.12
N ASP A 266 4.67 -8.22 9.81
CA ASP A 266 5.85 -8.84 9.19
C ASP A 266 7.14 -8.18 9.72
N ILE A 267 7.21 -6.84 9.76
CA ILE A 267 8.35 -6.08 10.31
C ILE A 267 8.59 -6.42 11.79
N LEU A 268 7.53 -6.54 12.59
CA LEU A 268 7.61 -6.92 14.00
C LEU A 268 8.16 -8.35 14.16
N ALA A 269 7.64 -9.30 13.37
CA ALA A 269 8.09 -10.69 13.40
C ALA A 269 9.58 -10.82 13.02
N GLU A 270 10.04 -10.08 12.00
CA GLU A 270 11.46 -10.02 11.61
C GLU A 270 12.36 -9.50 12.74
N ARG A 271 11.81 -8.65 13.62
CA ARG A 271 12.51 -8.12 14.81
C ARG A 271 12.29 -8.93 16.08
N GLY A 272 11.63 -10.09 15.99
CA GLY A 272 11.42 -11.00 17.11
C GLY A 272 10.21 -10.67 17.99
N TYR A 273 9.36 -9.71 17.61
CA TYR A 273 8.10 -9.42 18.28
C TYR A 273 7.00 -10.34 17.76
N THR A 274 6.79 -11.47 18.45
CA THR A 274 5.80 -12.48 18.04
C THR A 274 4.44 -12.33 18.73
N ASP A 275 4.37 -11.65 19.88
CA ASP A 275 3.09 -11.36 20.57
C ASP A 275 2.47 -10.08 20.00
N THR A 276 1.85 -10.24 18.83
CA THR A 276 1.16 -9.14 18.12
C THR A 276 -0.33 -9.40 18.02
N GLU A 277 -1.15 -8.37 18.24
CA GLU A 277 -2.60 -8.40 18.09
C GLU A 277 -3.05 -7.27 17.16
N VAL A 278 -4.12 -7.49 16.39
CA VAL A 278 -4.79 -6.43 15.62
C VAL A 278 -6.16 -6.22 16.24
N LEU A 279 -6.42 -4.98 16.68
CA LEU A 279 -7.74 -4.52 17.06
C LEU A 279 -8.33 -3.71 15.90
N GLN A 280 -9.61 -3.88 15.67
CA GLN A 280 -10.29 -3.23 14.55
C GLN A 280 -11.52 -2.50 15.07
N SER A 281 -11.69 -1.24 14.65
CA SER A 281 -12.88 -0.44 14.93
C SER A 281 -14.10 -0.98 14.18
N VAL A 282 -15.30 -0.71 14.70
CA VAL A 282 -16.56 -1.10 14.06
C VAL A 282 -16.87 -0.20 12.86
N ARG A 283 -16.53 1.09 12.98
CA ARG A 283 -16.58 2.11 11.94
C ARG A 283 -15.21 2.29 11.29
N LYS A 284 -15.11 3.26 10.38
CA LYS A 284 -13.86 3.57 9.68
C LYS A 284 -12.65 3.68 10.62
N ASP A 285 -12.79 4.38 11.73
CA ASP A 285 -11.72 4.58 12.70
C ASP A 285 -12.28 4.61 14.14
N TRP A 286 -11.40 4.67 15.14
CA TRP A 286 -11.79 4.72 16.55
C TRP A 286 -12.58 5.98 16.91
N ASN A 287 -12.37 7.10 16.20
CA ASN A 287 -13.13 8.31 16.45
C ASN A 287 -14.58 8.21 15.94
N GLU A 288 -14.77 7.55 14.81
CA GLU A 288 -16.09 7.22 14.28
C GLU A 288 -16.84 6.25 15.21
N ASP A 289 -16.16 5.33 15.90
CA ASP A 289 -16.78 4.49 16.94
C ASP A 289 -17.29 5.33 18.12
N VAL A 290 -16.50 6.28 18.63
CA VAL A 290 -16.95 7.19 19.69
C VAL A 290 -18.15 8.03 19.21
N LYS A 291 -18.08 8.59 18.00
CA LYS A 291 -19.19 9.34 17.40
C LYS A 291 -20.47 8.50 17.29
N ALA A 292 -20.36 7.22 16.95
CA ALA A 292 -21.50 6.32 16.88
C ALA A 292 -22.20 6.17 18.25
N LEU A 293 -21.44 6.07 19.34
CA LEU A 293 -21.99 6.01 20.71
C LEU A 293 -22.77 7.29 21.09
N HIS A 294 -22.42 8.42 20.48
CA HIS A 294 -23.10 9.70 20.67
C HIS A 294 -24.21 9.98 19.63
N GLY A 295 -24.60 8.98 18.83
CA GLY A 295 -25.71 9.09 17.88
C GLY A 295 -25.39 9.97 16.66
N ILE A 296 -24.12 10.20 16.37
CA ILE A 296 -23.68 10.96 15.19
C ILE A 296 -23.62 10.03 13.97
N THR A 297 -23.97 10.55 12.80
CA THR A 297 -23.77 9.84 11.52
C THR A 297 -22.28 9.60 11.30
N THR A 298 -21.91 8.35 11.06
CA THR A 298 -20.51 7.91 11.00
C THR A 298 -20.15 7.38 9.63
N ILE A 299 -18.85 7.37 9.36
CA ILE A 299 -18.30 6.76 8.16
C ILE A 299 -18.23 5.24 8.40
N PRO A 300 -18.87 4.39 7.56
CA PRO A 300 -18.76 2.96 7.70
C PRO A 300 -17.32 2.49 7.45
N ALA A 301 -16.96 1.36 8.04
CA ALA A 301 -15.73 0.66 7.69
C ALA A 301 -15.76 0.22 6.21
N SER A 302 -14.58 0.13 5.60
CA SER A 302 -14.40 -0.43 4.26
C SER A 302 -13.45 -1.61 4.35
N GLU A 303 -13.90 -2.77 3.88
CA GLU A 303 -13.00 -3.92 3.75
C GLU A 303 -12.04 -3.74 2.57
N HIS A 304 -10.97 -4.53 2.57
CA HIS A 304 -10.00 -4.50 1.49
C HIS A 304 -10.57 -5.19 0.23
N PRO A 305 -10.64 -4.52 -0.94
CA PRO A 305 -11.28 -5.07 -2.14
C PRO A 305 -10.72 -6.44 -2.58
N LYS A 306 -9.39 -6.58 -2.58
CA LYS A 306 -8.71 -7.85 -2.87
C LYS A 306 -9.06 -8.96 -1.88
N LEU A 307 -9.24 -8.65 -0.59
CA LEU A 307 -9.64 -9.65 0.41
C LEU A 307 -11.12 -10.03 0.31
N GLU A 308 -11.99 -9.14 -0.18
CA GLU A 308 -13.38 -9.47 -0.51
C GLU A 308 -13.49 -10.34 -1.76
N LEU A 309 -12.60 -10.12 -2.73
CA LEU A 309 -12.58 -10.85 -3.99
C LEU A 309 -11.92 -12.25 -3.86
N LEU A 310 -10.84 -12.35 -3.09
CA LEU A 310 -10.05 -13.57 -2.94
C LEU A 310 -10.88 -14.85 -2.65
N PRO A 311 -11.90 -14.84 -1.75
CA PRO A 311 -12.73 -16.01 -1.49
C PRO A 311 -13.50 -16.50 -2.72
N LYS A 312 -13.96 -15.58 -3.58
CA LYS A 312 -14.68 -15.91 -4.82
C LYS A 312 -13.75 -16.59 -5.81
N VAL A 313 -12.57 -16.00 -6.04
CA VAL A 313 -11.54 -16.56 -6.91
C VAL A 313 -11.08 -17.94 -6.41
N CYS A 314 -10.90 -18.11 -5.09
CA CYS A 314 -10.54 -19.40 -4.51
C CYS A 314 -11.64 -20.46 -4.67
N TYR A 315 -12.91 -20.06 -4.65
CA TYR A 315 -14.04 -20.97 -4.87
C TYR A 315 -14.05 -21.47 -6.32
N GLU A 316 -13.89 -20.58 -7.30
CA GLU A 316 -13.78 -20.92 -8.72
C GLU A 316 -12.57 -21.82 -9.00
N LEU A 317 -11.43 -21.48 -8.38
CA LEU A 317 -10.19 -22.24 -8.49
C LEU A 317 -10.33 -23.70 -8.01
N SER A 318 -11.16 -23.93 -7.00
CA SER A 318 -11.44 -25.29 -6.49
C SER A 318 -12.16 -26.13 -7.55
N GLY A 319 -13.17 -25.58 -8.21
CA GLY A 319 -13.88 -26.27 -9.31
C GLY A 319 -12.98 -26.53 -10.52
N LEU A 320 -12.08 -25.61 -10.84
CA LEU A 320 -11.09 -25.79 -11.92
C LEU A 320 -10.07 -26.88 -11.60
N CYS A 321 -9.65 -27.03 -10.34
CA CYS A 321 -8.79 -28.14 -9.94
C CYS A 321 -9.46 -29.49 -10.17
N GLU A 322 -10.76 -29.62 -9.94
CA GLU A 322 -11.52 -30.84 -10.23
C GLU A 322 -11.61 -31.10 -11.74
N ALA A 323 -11.93 -30.08 -12.53
CA ALA A 323 -12.04 -30.19 -13.98
C ALA A 323 -10.70 -30.62 -14.62
N LEU A 324 -9.59 -30.05 -14.15
CA LEU A 324 -8.25 -30.33 -14.66
C LEU A 324 -7.62 -31.62 -14.09
N ALA A 325 -8.21 -32.25 -13.07
CA ALA A 325 -7.65 -33.47 -12.48
C ALA A 325 -7.55 -34.65 -13.46
N SER A 326 -8.36 -34.64 -14.52
CA SER A 326 -8.33 -35.66 -15.59
C SER A 326 -7.28 -35.40 -16.69
N GLN A 327 -6.63 -34.23 -16.66
CA GLN A 327 -5.65 -33.83 -17.66
C GLN A 327 -4.36 -34.66 -17.52
N LYS A 328 -3.95 -35.33 -18.61
CA LYS A 328 -2.81 -36.26 -18.58
C LYS A 328 -1.45 -35.59 -18.42
N ASP A 329 -1.27 -34.42 -19.00
CA ASP A 329 -0.02 -33.66 -18.93
C ASP A 329 -0.31 -32.22 -18.53
N ILE A 330 -0.39 -32.00 -17.21
CA ILE A 330 -0.67 -30.70 -16.61
C ILE A 330 0.48 -29.71 -16.89
N ARG A 331 1.73 -30.19 -17.02
CA ARG A 331 2.89 -29.32 -17.31
C ARG A 331 2.85 -28.78 -18.74
N ALA A 332 2.57 -29.63 -19.72
CA ALA A 332 2.37 -29.18 -21.09
C ALA A 332 1.17 -28.24 -21.22
N PHE A 333 0.09 -28.52 -20.47
CA PHE A 333 -1.08 -27.66 -20.40
C PHE A 333 -0.76 -26.26 -19.83
N LEU A 334 -0.05 -26.20 -18.70
CA LEU A 334 0.44 -24.95 -18.11
C LEU A 334 1.27 -24.11 -19.08
N THR A 335 2.18 -24.77 -19.81
CA THR A 335 3.02 -24.10 -20.82
C THR A 335 2.19 -23.49 -21.95
N ASN A 336 1.11 -24.17 -22.37
CA ASN A 336 0.18 -23.66 -23.37
C ASN A 336 -0.61 -22.45 -22.83
N CYS A 337 -1.12 -22.53 -21.61
CA CYS A 337 -1.80 -21.41 -20.94
C CYS A 337 -0.87 -20.20 -20.80
N ALA A 338 0.38 -20.40 -20.40
CA ALA A 338 1.37 -19.32 -20.32
C ALA A 338 1.59 -18.65 -21.69
N GLN A 339 1.71 -19.44 -22.76
CA GLN A 339 1.84 -18.89 -24.11
C GLN A 339 0.60 -18.10 -24.54
N LYS A 340 -0.60 -18.57 -24.22
CA LYS A 340 -1.85 -17.83 -24.48
C LYS A 340 -1.92 -16.52 -23.71
N LEU A 341 -1.52 -16.54 -22.43
CA LEU A 341 -1.46 -15.36 -21.58
C LEU A 341 -0.52 -14.30 -22.16
N GLU A 342 0.69 -14.70 -22.60
CA GLU A 342 1.65 -13.79 -23.25
C GLU A 342 1.09 -13.13 -24.51
N MET A 343 0.34 -13.88 -25.31
CA MET A 343 -0.31 -13.32 -26.51
C MET A 343 -1.49 -12.40 -26.17
N ALA A 344 -2.19 -12.67 -25.07
CA ALA A 344 -3.35 -11.89 -24.63
C ALA A 344 -2.96 -10.57 -23.94
N VAL A 345 -1.80 -10.54 -23.28
CA VAL A 345 -1.30 -9.40 -22.49
C VAL A 345 -0.08 -8.77 -23.18
N VAL A 346 -0.32 -8.10 -24.31
CA VAL A 346 0.74 -7.40 -25.07
C VAL A 346 1.11 -6.09 -24.36
N SER A 347 2.41 -5.83 -24.22
CA SER A 347 2.93 -4.61 -23.56
C SER A 347 2.48 -4.40 -22.10
N GLY A 348 1.91 -5.42 -21.46
CA GLY A 348 1.48 -5.33 -20.06
C GLY A 348 0.03 -4.89 -19.86
N LYS A 349 -0.78 -4.80 -20.92
CA LYS A 349 -2.23 -4.58 -20.85
C LYS A 349 -2.98 -5.66 -21.63
N ALA A 350 -4.15 -6.04 -21.14
CA ALA A 350 -5.07 -6.91 -21.86
C ALA A 350 -6.09 -6.06 -22.60
N ALA A 351 -6.15 -6.19 -23.92
CA ALA A 351 -7.22 -5.58 -24.70
C ALA A 351 -8.57 -6.21 -24.31
N PRO A 352 -9.71 -5.47 -24.34
CA PRO A 352 -11.01 -5.97 -23.90
C PRO A 352 -11.41 -7.32 -24.52
N GLU A 353 -11.09 -7.54 -25.80
CA GLU A 353 -11.34 -8.78 -26.53
C GLU A 353 -10.49 -9.98 -26.05
N ASN A 354 -9.36 -9.72 -25.41
CA ASN A 354 -8.42 -10.73 -24.92
C ASN A 354 -8.49 -10.94 -23.40
N THR A 355 -9.22 -10.08 -22.68
CA THR A 355 -9.38 -10.16 -21.21
C THR A 355 -9.88 -11.53 -20.76
N GLY A 356 -10.88 -12.11 -21.44
CA GLY A 356 -11.39 -13.45 -21.13
C GLY A 356 -10.32 -14.54 -21.28
N ILE A 357 -9.53 -14.48 -22.35
CA ILE A 357 -8.44 -15.45 -22.61
C ILE A 357 -7.35 -15.34 -21.53
N ALA A 358 -7.00 -14.12 -21.14
CA ALA A 358 -6.02 -13.89 -20.09
C ALA A 358 -6.50 -14.41 -18.73
N VAL A 359 -7.76 -14.10 -18.37
CA VAL A 359 -8.43 -14.59 -17.15
C VAL A 359 -8.44 -16.12 -17.12
N ASP A 360 -8.96 -16.76 -18.16
CA ASP A 360 -9.02 -18.24 -18.25
C ASP A 360 -7.62 -18.86 -18.14
N SER A 361 -6.62 -18.24 -18.77
CA SER A 361 -5.24 -18.72 -18.74
C SER A 361 -4.64 -18.61 -17.33
N LEU A 362 -4.85 -17.49 -16.62
CA LEU A 362 -4.39 -17.29 -15.25
C LEU A 362 -5.02 -18.29 -14.29
N GLU A 363 -6.33 -18.50 -14.38
CA GLU A 363 -7.04 -19.45 -13.53
C GLU A 363 -6.61 -20.90 -13.78
N CYS A 364 -6.48 -21.28 -15.06
CA CYS A 364 -5.95 -22.58 -15.46
C CYS A 364 -4.50 -22.78 -14.96
N MET A 365 -3.68 -21.73 -15.00
CA MET A 365 -2.31 -21.78 -14.51
C MET A 365 -2.25 -21.93 -12.99
N ALA A 366 -3.09 -21.21 -12.25
CA ALA A 366 -3.21 -21.36 -10.81
C ALA A 366 -3.64 -22.79 -10.45
N ALA A 367 -4.72 -23.30 -11.08
CA ALA A 367 -5.24 -24.64 -10.80
C ALA A 367 -4.24 -25.74 -11.17
N GLY A 368 -3.61 -25.65 -12.35
CA GLY A 368 -2.58 -26.58 -12.79
C GLY A 368 -1.38 -26.61 -11.85
N SER A 369 -0.95 -25.44 -11.34
CA SER A 369 0.15 -25.34 -10.38
C SER A 369 -0.19 -26.01 -9.04
N LEU A 370 -1.42 -25.85 -8.55
CA LEU A 370 -1.90 -26.54 -7.35
C LEU A 370 -2.00 -28.06 -7.54
N LEU A 371 -2.40 -28.54 -8.73
CA LEU A 371 -2.43 -29.97 -9.02
C LEU A 371 -1.02 -30.58 -9.09
N LEU A 372 -0.05 -29.88 -9.66
CA LEU A 372 1.35 -30.32 -9.64
C LEU A 372 1.94 -30.30 -8.23
N LEU A 373 1.60 -29.29 -7.43
CA LEU A 373 1.93 -29.24 -6.01
C LEU A 373 1.34 -30.43 -5.25
N LYS A 374 0.07 -30.78 -5.50
CA LYS A 374 -0.61 -31.94 -4.93
C LYS A 374 0.11 -33.24 -5.27
N ASP A 375 0.53 -33.40 -6.53
CA ASP A 375 1.28 -34.59 -6.98
C ASP A 375 2.66 -34.68 -6.32
N LEU A 376 3.37 -33.57 -6.16
CA LEU A 376 4.65 -33.54 -5.44
C LEU A 376 4.49 -33.91 -3.96
N CYS A 377 3.46 -33.38 -3.30
CA CYS A 377 3.13 -33.74 -1.92
C CYS A 377 2.86 -35.25 -1.78
N ARG A 378 2.18 -35.86 -2.75
CA ARG A 378 1.98 -37.32 -2.81
C ARG A 378 3.30 -38.09 -2.99
N GLN A 379 4.22 -37.59 -3.84
CA GLN A 379 5.55 -38.21 -4.03
C GLN A 379 6.41 -38.14 -2.77
N MET A 380 6.24 -37.10 -1.95
CA MET A 380 6.89 -36.96 -0.64
C MET A 380 6.15 -37.71 0.49
N GLU A 381 5.22 -38.60 0.16
CA GLU A 381 4.42 -39.37 1.13
C GLU A 381 3.59 -38.50 2.11
N ARG A 382 3.25 -37.27 1.70
CA ARG A 382 2.43 -36.31 2.47
C ARG A 382 1.22 -35.87 1.64
N PRO A 383 0.26 -36.75 1.36
CA PRO A 383 -0.87 -36.43 0.50
C PRO A 383 -1.71 -35.29 1.07
N VAL A 384 -2.13 -34.39 0.19
CA VAL A 384 -3.02 -33.26 0.48
C VAL A 384 -4.16 -33.23 -0.54
N THR A 385 -5.28 -32.60 -0.19
CA THR A 385 -6.39 -32.37 -1.12
C THR A 385 -6.22 -31.05 -1.86
N ALA A 386 -6.97 -30.84 -2.95
CA ALA A 386 -6.94 -29.58 -3.68
C ALA A 386 -7.49 -28.44 -2.80
N GLU A 387 -8.53 -28.71 -2.02
CA GLU A 387 -9.15 -27.75 -1.10
C GLU A 387 -8.18 -27.33 -0.01
N GLN A 388 -7.37 -28.26 0.52
CA GLN A 388 -6.31 -27.92 1.49
C GLN A 388 -5.26 -26.98 0.89
N LEU A 389 -4.91 -27.18 -0.39
CA LEU A 389 -3.95 -26.31 -1.08
C LEU A 389 -4.55 -24.94 -1.43
N VAL A 390 -5.82 -24.87 -1.81
CA VAL A 390 -6.54 -23.60 -2.01
C VAL A 390 -6.67 -22.83 -0.70
N CYS A 391 -7.01 -23.51 0.41
CA CYS A 391 -7.02 -22.90 1.74
C CYS A 391 -5.63 -22.37 2.13
N ARG A 392 -4.57 -23.11 1.81
CA ARG A 392 -3.19 -22.66 2.02
C ARG A 392 -2.87 -21.44 1.18
N LEU A 393 -3.18 -21.44 -0.11
CA LEU A 393 -3.02 -20.29 -1.00
C LEU A 393 -3.72 -19.06 -0.42
N ARG A 394 -4.97 -19.20 0.02
CA ARG A 394 -5.74 -18.12 0.64
C ARG A 394 -5.06 -17.59 1.92
N SER A 395 -4.51 -18.46 2.76
CA SER A 395 -3.84 -18.03 4.00
C SER A 395 -2.48 -17.37 3.79
N GLU A 396 -1.82 -17.67 2.67
CA GLU A 396 -0.51 -17.11 2.30
C GLU A 396 -0.65 -15.81 1.50
N TYR A 397 -1.87 -15.48 1.04
CA TYR A 397 -2.14 -14.22 0.36
C TYR A 397 -2.00 -13.05 1.32
N LYS A 398 -1.13 -12.11 0.95
CA LYS A 398 -0.86 -10.89 1.69
C LYS A 398 -1.14 -9.66 0.82
N PRO A 399 -2.19 -8.88 1.11
CA PRO A 399 -2.55 -7.74 0.27
C PRO A 399 -1.45 -6.68 0.20
N HIS A 400 -0.70 -6.50 1.28
CA HIS A 400 0.39 -5.52 1.34
C HIS A 400 1.62 -5.88 0.48
N GLU A 401 1.73 -7.13 0.04
CA GLU A 401 2.75 -7.62 -0.90
C GLU A 401 2.23 -7.65 -2.36
N ASP A 402 0.91 -7.54 -2.57
CA ASP A 402 0.28 -7.55 -3.90
C ASP A 402 0.23 -6.12 -4.49
N ARG A 403 1.40 -5.65 -4.94
CA ARG A 403 1.60 -4.30 -5.51
C ARG A 403 2.05 -4.36 -6.96
N GLY A 404 2.01 -3.21 -7.62
CA GLY A 404 2.47 -3.04 -8.98
C GLY A 404 1.34 -3.20 -10.00
N TRP A 405 1.73 -3.24 -11.26
CA TRP A 405 0.84 -3.24 -12.42
C TRP A 405 0.64 -4.66 -12.95
N LEU A 406 -0.26 -4.82 -13.92
CA LEU A 406 -0.40 -6.11 -14.61
C LEU A 406 0.93 -6.57 -15.19
N ARG A 407 1.73 -5.64 -15.74
CA ARG A 407 3.04 -5.93 -16.29
C ARG A 407 4.01 -6.54 -15.27
N SER A 408 4.14 -5.95 -14.08
CA SER A 408 5.06 -6.49 -13.05
C SER A 408 4.61 -7.88 -12.62
N ARG A 409 3.30 -8.09 -12.47
CA ARG A 409 2.75 -9.43 -12.19
C ARG A 409 3.03 -10.43 -13.30
N MET A 410 2.98 -10.01 -14.57
CA MET A 410 3.39 -10.88 -15.68
C MET A 410 4.89 -11.20 -15.62
N GLU A 411 5.74 -10.25 -15.23
CA GLU A 411 7.17 -10.49 -15.04
C GLU A 411 7.44 -11.46 -13.87
N ASP A 412 6.69 -11.37 -12.78
CA ASP A 412 6.78 -12.32 -11.66
C ASP A 412 6.32 -13.73 -12.09
N ILE A 413 5.20 -13.87 -12.80
CA ILE A 413 4.75 -15.15 -13.37
C ILE A 413 5.80 -15.76 -14.31
N ARG A 414 6.41 -14.94 -15.19
CA ARG A 414 7.50 -15.40 -16.08
C ARG A 414 8.70 -15.89 -15.29
N ARG A 415 9.08 -15.18 -14.23
CA ARG A 415 10.19 -15.57 -13.34
C ARG A 415 9.88 -16.91 -12.68
N ASP A 416 8.68 -17.07 -12.12
CA ASP A 416 8.25 -18.30 -11.47
C ASP A 416 8.27 -19.50 -12.43
N LEU A 417 7.75 -19.33 -13.66
CA LEU A 417 7.81 -20.36 -14.70
C LEU A 417 9.26 -20.74 -15.06
N ALA A 418 10.13 -19.75 -15.23
CA ALA A 418 11.54 -19.99 -15.55
C ALA A 418 12.26 -20.68 -14.39
N ASP A 419 11.96 -20.32 -13.15
CA ASP A 419 12.56 -20.88 -11.94
C ASP A 419 12.12 -22.33 -11.73
N ILE A 420 10.83 -22.61 -11.92
CA ILE A 420 10.27 -23.97 -11.92
C ILE A 420 10.92 -24.82 -13.02
N GLY A 421 11.06 -24.29 -14.24
CA GLY A 421 11.73 -24.98 -15.35
C GLY A 421 13.16 -25.38 -14.98
N ARG A 422 13.95 -24.45 -14.43
CA ARG A 422 15.33 -24.74 -13.98
C ARG A 422 15.38 -25.82 -12.91
N GLN A 423 14.47 -25.78 -11.93
CA GLN A 423 14.40 -26.80 -10.88
C GLN A 423 14.01 -28.19 -11.43
N ILE A 424 13.12 -28.23 -12.42
CA ILE A 424 12.68 -29.49 -13.04
C ILE A 424 13.82 -30.11 -13.86
N ASP A 425 14.51 -29.29 -14.64
CA ASP A 425 15.55 -29.73 -15.58
C ASP A 425 16.91 -29.96 -14.92
N THR A 426 17.02 -29.72 -13.61
CA THR A 426 18.25 -29.97 -12.84
C THR A 426 18.58 -31.47 -12.89
N PRO A 427 19.75 -31.86 -13.42
CA PRO A 427 20.12 -33.26 -13.55
C PRO A 427 20.46 -33.88 -12.20
N GLY A 428 19.99 -35.10 -11.94
CA GLY A 428 20.30 -35.87 -10.74
C GLY A 428 19.07 -36.42 -10.02
N ILE A 429 19.29 -37.03 -8.86
CA ILE A 429 18.22 -37.47 -7.95
C ILE A 429 17.80 -36.24 -7.13
N ARG A 430 16.53 -35.88 -7.17
CA ARG A 430 15.99 -34.78 -6.35
C ARG A 430 15.99 -35.18 -4.88
N SER A 431 16.55 -34.32 -4.04
CA SER A 431 16.47 -34.44 -2.59
C SER A 431 15.09 -34.03 -2.07
N GLU A 432 14.77 -34.34 -0.82
CA GLU A 432 13.55 -33.87 -0.17
C GLU A 432 13.48 -32.33 -0.13
N ASP A 433 14.62 -31.66 0.03
CA ASP A 433 14.69 -30.20 0.06
C ASP A 433 14.45 -29.58 -1.33
N ASP A 434 14.93 -30.23 -2.40
CA ASP A 434 14.61 -29.82 -3.78
C ASP A 434 13.11 -29.94 -4.05
N MET A 435 12.47 -31.01 -3.55
CA MET A 435 11.03 -31.20 -3.70
C MET A 435 10.24 -30.16 -2.90
N LYS A 436 10.65 -29.82 -1.67
CA LYS A 436 10.04 -28.75 -0.87
C LYS A 436 10.17 -27.39 -1.55
N GLN A 437 11.33 -27.09 -2.14
CA GLN A 437 11.54 -25.84 -2.86
C GLN A 437 10.64 -25.76 -4.10
N LEU A 438 10.53 -26.86 -4.85
CA LEU A 438 9.63 -26.93 -5.99
C LEU A 438 8.15 -26.78 -5.57
N CYS A 439 7.76 -27.33 -4.42
CA CYS A 439 6.43 -27.11 -3.85
C CYS A 439 6.17 -25.62 -3.55
N ARG A 440 7.16 -24.90 -2.99
CA ARG A 440 7.05 -23.46 -2.75
C ARG A 440 6.93 -22.68 -4.06
N SER A 441 7.70 -23.05 -5.09
CA SER A 441 7.62 -22.39 -6.39
C SER A 441 6.27 -22.60 -7.08
N TYR A 442 5.66 -23.78 -7.01
CA TYR A 442 4.30 -23.96 -7.55
C TYR A 442 3.24 -23.19 -6.77
N LEU A 443 3.38 -23.08 -5.45
CA LEU A 443 2.49 -22.24 -4.65
C LEU A 443 2.65 -20.75 -4.99
N SER A 444 3.89 -20.28 -5.18
CA SER A 444 4.21 -18.92 -5.64
C SER A 444 3.56 -18.63 -6.99
N LEU A 445 3.76 -19.51 -7.98
CA LEU A 445 3.17 -19.35 -9.30
C LEU A 445 1.64 -19.28 -9.24
N ALA A 446 1.02 -20.12 -8.41
CA ALA A 446 -0.42 -20.08 -8.20
C ALA A 446 -0.88 -18.77 -7.56
N LEU A 447 -0.16 -18.27 -6.55
CA LEU A 447 -0.43 -16.99 -5.91
C LEU A 447 -0.30 -15.83 -6.89
N ASP A 448 0.76 -15.78 -7.70
CA ASP A 448 0.98 -14.69 -8.66
C ASP A 448 -0.04 -14.71 -9.80
N CYS A 449 -0.47 -15.90 -10.23
CA CYS A 449 -1.60 -16.02 -11.15
C CYS A 449 -2.90 -15.47 -10.53
N VAL A 450 -3.18 -15.79 -9.27
CA VAL A 450 -4.36 -15.28 -8.54
C VAL A 450 -4.29 -13.75 -8.34
N LYS A 451 -3.11 -13.20 -7.99
CA LYS A 451 -2.90 -11.74 -7.91
C LYS A 451 -3.20 -11.05 -9.24
N ALA A 452 -2.66 -11.57 -10.34
CA ALA A 452 -2.90 -11.02 -11.68
C ALA A 452 -4.39 -11.12 -12.07
N ARG A 453 -5.04 -12.25 -11.76
CA ARG A 453 -6.47 -12.47 -12.02
C ARG A 453 -7.35 -11.49 -11.25
N MET A 454 -7.06 -11.26 -9.96
CA MET A 454 -7.79 -10.29 -9.14
C MET A 454 -7.55 -8.85 -9.62
N PHE A 455 -6.30 -8.51 -9.99
CA PHE A 455 -5.98 -7.21 -10.57
C PHE A 455 -6.83 -6.93 -11.82
N MET A 456 -6.92 -7.88 -12.75
CA MET A 456 -7.70 -7.70 -13.98
C MET A 456 -9.20 -7.48 -13.72
N GLU A 457 -9.76 -8.09 -12.67
CA GLU A 457 -11.17 -7.87 -12.30
C GLU A 457 -11.37 -6.50 -11.66
N LEU A 458 -10.48 -6.10 -10.75
CA LEU A 458 -10.56 -4.80 -10.08
C LEU A 458 -10.27 -3.62 -11.04
N GLU A 459 -9.50 -3.83 -12.11
CA GLU A 459 -9.28 -2.85 -13.17
C GLU A 459 -10.34 -2.88 -14.28
N SER A 460 -11.32 -3.79 -14.22
CA SER A 460 -12.36 -3.84 -15.25
C SER A 460 -13.13 -2.51 -15.26
N PRO A 461 -13.38 -1.90 -16.44
CA PRO A 461 -14.04 -0.62 -16.55
C PRO A 461 -15.30 -0.53 -15.68
N GLU A 462 -16.10 -1.60 -15.61
CA GLU A 462 -17.35 -1.68 -14.84
C GLU A 462 -17.23 -1.33 -13.34
N LEU A 463 -16.03 -1.39 -12.75
CA LEU A 463 -15.77 -1.13 -11.33
C LEU A 463 -15.01 0.19 -11.06
N ILE A 464 -14.57 0.89 -12.11
CA ILE A 464 -13.90 2.18 -12.00
C ILE A 464 -14.96 3.28 -11.82
N PRO A 465 -14.84 4.20 -10.84
CA PRO A 465 -15.77 5.33 -10.69
C PRO A 465 -15.96 6.09 -12.02
N GLU A 466 -17.20 6.44 -12.38
CA GLU A 466 -17.59 7.09 -13.65
C GLU A 466 -16.73 8.29 -14.07
N GLN A 467 -15.99 8.91 -13.14
CA GLN A 467 -15.08 10.03 -13.43
C GLN A 467 -13.82 9.62 -14.23
N GLU A 468 -13.31 8.39 -14.09
CA GLU A 468 -12.12 7.93 -14.83
C GLU A 468 -12.47 7.26 -16.18
N GLN A 469 -13.70 6.78 -16.37
CA GLN A 469 -14.13 6.16 -17.63
C GLN A 469 -14.31 7.17 -18.78
N ALA A 470 -14.57 8.44 -18.50
CA ALA A 470 -15.15 9.37 -19.47
C ALA A 470 -14.19 9.92 -20.56
N VAL A 471 -12.90 9.57 -20.60
CA VAL A 471 -11.91 10.35 -21.39
C VAL A 471 -11.06 9.53 -22.36
N ASN A 472 -11.35 8.26 -22.58
CA ASN A 472 -10.65 7.46 -23.60
C ASN A 472 -11.29 7.59 -24.99
N PHE A 473 -11.19 8.76 -25.65
CA PHE A 473 -11.29 8.84 -27.12
C PHE A 473 -10.50 10.00 -27.74
N THR A 474 -9.68 9.65 -28.75
CA THR A 474 -9.02 10.44 -29.81
C THR A 474 -7.89 11.42 -29.44
N MET A 475 -6.64 10.97 -29.63
CA MET A 475 -5.55 11.82 -30.11
C MET A 475 -5.76 12.05 -31.61
N SER A 476 -5.96 13.30 -32.04
CA SER A 476 -5.72 13.67 -33.44
C SER A 476 -4.21 13.87 -33.62
N MET A 477 -3.66 13.25 -34.68
CA MET A 477 -2.28 13.45 -35.17
C MET A 477 -1.87 14.91 -35.30
#